data_AF-A0A9E6F9S7-F1
#
_entry.id   AF-A0A9E6F9S7-F1
#
_cell.length_a   1.000
_cell.length_b   1.000
_cell.length_c   1.000
_cell.angle_alpha   90.00
_cell.angle_beta   90.00
_cell.angle_gamma   90.00
#
_symmetry.space_group_name_H-M   'P 1'
#
loop_
_entity.id
_entity.type
_entity.pdbx_description
1 polymer ?
#
loop_
_entity_poly.entity_id
_entity_poly.type
_entity_poly.pdbx_seq_one_letter_code
_entity_poly.pdbx_strand_id
1 'polypeptide(L)'
;MDEIQKQVYEKKRELILSVLESLFGYWDLAEGIHALVSSQFVTQELLDSLTQILSDAIENVQDEKIKKKIQKGLELIEKIREIEAQERAEDIKLAELELLKL
;
A
#
# COMPACT_ATOMS: atom_id res chain seq x y z
N MET A 1 -18.60 3.83 -6.90
CA MET A 1 -17.24 3.79 -7.47
C MET A 1 -17.39 3.66 -8.96
N ASP A 2 -16.86 4.62 -9.72
CA ASP A 2 -16.88 4.54 -11.17
C ASP A 2 -15.80 3.56 -11.69
N GLU A 3 -15.85 3.26 -12.99
CA GLU A 3 -14.93 2.31 -13.65
C GLU A 3 -13.46 2.76 -13.55
N ILE A 4 -13.20 4.07 -13.51
CA ILE A 4 -11.86 4.65 -13.46
C ILE A 4 -11.26 4.44 -12.07
N GLN A 5 -12.00 4.79 -11.01
CA GLN A 5 -11.60 4.55 -9.62
C GLN A 5 -11.32 3.07 -9.38
N LYS A 6 -12.18 2.18 -9.89
CA LYS A 6 -11.95 0.73 -9.78
C LYS A 6 -10.62 0.30 -10.40
N GLN A 7 -10.29 0.79 -11.60
CA GLN A 7 -9.02 0.49 -12.26
C GLN A 7 -7.80 1.05 -11.50
N VAL A 8 -7.92 2.24 -10.91
CA VAL A 8 -6.87 2.82 -10.07
C VAL A 8 -6.61 1.94 -8.84
N TYR A 9 -7.67 1.50 -8.16
CA TYR A 9 -7.56 0.59 -7.01
C TYR A 9 -6.93 -0.76 -7.39
N GLU A 10 -7.34 -1.35 -8.52
CA GLU A 10 -6.77 -2.60 -9.00
C GLU A 10 -5.27 -2.47 -9.29
N LYS A 11 -4.85 -1.39 -9.94
CA LYS A 11 -3.41 -1.13 -10.20
C LYS A 11 -2.60 -0.91 -8.93
N LYS A 12 -3.14 -0.16 -7.96
CA LYS A 12 -2.47 0.01 -6.66
C LYS A 12 -2.30 -1.34 -5.97
N ARG A 13 -3.34 -2.18 -5.99
CA ARG A 13 -3.28 -3.53 -5.42
C ARG A 13 -2.22 -4.38 -6.12
N GLU A 14 -2.20 -4.41 -7.44
CA GLU A 14 -1.20 -5.14 -8.23
C GLU A 14 0.23 -4.70 -7.92
N LEU A 15 0.45 -3.39 -7.72
CA LEU A 15 1.76 -2.86 -7.32
C LEU A 15 2.16 -3.33 -5.92
N ILE A 16 1.25 -3.31 -4.95
CA ILE A 16 1.52 -3.82 -3.60
C ILE A 16 1.84 -5.31 -3.65
N LEU A 17 1.06 -6.09 -4.39
CA LEU A 17 1.28 -7.53 -4.56
C LEU A 17 2.64 -7.82 -5.20
N SER A 18 2.99 -7.11 -6.27
CA SER A 18 4.31 -7.17 -6.92
C SER A 18 5.47 -6.86 -5.95
N VAL A 19 5.30 -5.85 -5.09
CA VAL A 19 6.28 -5.53 -4.04
C VAL A 19 6.44 -6.71 -3.09
N LEU A 20 5.35 -7.28 -2.60
CA LEU A 20 5.37 -8.42 -1.68
C LEU A 20 5.96 -9.69 -2.34
N GLU A 21 5.60 -9.98 -3.59
CA GLU A 21 6.18 -11.09 -4.37
C GLU A 21 7.69 -10.95 -4.51
N SER A 22 8.21 -9.72 -4.67
CA SER A 22 9.65 -9.48 -4.76
C SER A 22 10.42 -9.82 -3.46
N LEU A 23 9.69 -9.95 -2.35
CA LEU A 23 10.22 -10.31 -1.03
C LEU A 23 10.07 -11.81 -0.74
N PHE A 24 9.45 -12.59 -1.62
CA PHE A 24 9.32 -14.04 -1.45
C PHE A 24 10.70 -14.72 -1.36
N GLY A 25 10.82 -15.67 -0.43
CA GLY A 25 12.09 -16.34 -0.13
C GLY A 25 13.14 -15.47 0.57
N TYR A 26 12.85 -14.19 0.85
CA TYR A 26 13.70 -13.29 1.63
C TYR A 26 13.04 -12.89 2.95
N TRP A 27 11.71 -12.86 3.01
CA TRP A 27 10.97 -12.53 4.21
C TRP A 27 9.76 -13.46 4.34
N ASP A 28 9.77 -14.33 5.34
CA ASP A 28 8.80 -15.42 5.48
C ASP A 28 7.33 -14.94 5.57
N LEU A 29 7.10 -13.73 6.09
CA LEU A 29 5.76 -13.16 6.19
C LEU A 29 5.24 -12.58 4.86
N ALA A 30 6.09 -12.40 3.86
CA ALA A 30 5.72 -11.78 2.58
C ALA A 30 4.57 -12.53 1.89
N GLU A 31 4.63 -13.86 1.87
CA GLU A 31 3.61 -14.70 1.24
C GLU A 31 2.26 -14.62 1.98
N GLY A 32 2.29 -14.62 3.32
CA GLY A 32 1.09 -14.48 4.14
C GLY A 32 0.41 -13.12 3.95
N ILE A 33 1.20 -12.05 3.94
CA ILE A 33 0.69 -10.68 3.72
C ILE A 33 0.19 -10.52 2.30
N HIS A 34 0.87 -11.10 1.31
CA HIS A 34 0.41 -11.12 -0.08
C HIS A 34 -0.98 -11.76 -0.20
N ALA A 35 -1.18 -12.93 0.45
CA ALA A 35 -2.48 -13.58 0.46
C ALA A 35 -3.58 -12.70 1.08
N LEU A 36 -3.27 -12.01 2.18
CA LEU A 36 -4.21 -11.07 2.82
C LEU A 36 -4.58 -9.92 1.88
N VAL A 37 -3.59 -9.26 1.28
CA VAL A 37 -3.80 -8.12 0.37
C VAL A 37 -4.54 -8.52 -0.91
N SER A 38 -4.34 -9.75 -1.40
CA SER A 38 -4.94 -10.23 -2.65
C SER A 38 -6.47 -10.17 -2.65
N SER A 39 -7.08 -10.27 -1.47
CA SER A 39 -8.52 -10.27 -1.26
C SER A 39 -9.09 -8.93 -0.77
N GLN A 40 -8.24 -7.94 -0.52
CA GLN A 40 -8.62 -6.68 0.10
C GLN A 40 -8.58 -5.50 -0.85
N PHE A 41 -9.38 -4.47 -0.54
CA PHE A 41 -9.26 -3.16 -1.16
C PHE A 41 -8.04 -2.43 -0.59
N VAL A 42 -7.37 -1.66 -1.44
CA VAL A 42 -6.31 -0.76 -1.00
C VAL A 42 -6.95 0.40 -0.27
N THR A 43 -6.78 0.45 1.04
CA THR A 43 -7.26 1.52 1.91
C THR A 43 -6.08 2.17 2.62
N GLN A 44 -6.28 3.38 3.13
CA GLN A 44 -5.28 4.06 3.96
C GLN A 44 -4.84 3.18 5.15
N GLU A 45 -5.79 2.54 5.83
CA GLU A 45 -5.52 1.68 6.99
C GLU A 45 -4.68 0.45 6.63
N LEU A 46 -4.94 -0.16 5.47
CA LEU A 46 -4.12 -1.26 4.96
C LEU A 46 -2.69 -0.79 4.68
N LEU A 47 -2.53 0.36 4.03
CA LEU A 47 -1.22 0.92 3.70
C LEU A 47 -0.43 1.31 4.96
N ASP A 48 -1.09 1.90 5.95
CA ASP A 48 -0.48 2.23 7.25
C ASP A 48 -0.01 0.96 7.98
N SER A 49 -0.83 -0.09 7.96
CA SER A 49 -0.48 -1.40 8.53
C SER A 49 0.72 -2.02 7.81
N LEU A 50 0.73 -2.00 6.47
CA LEU A 50 1.84 -2.52 5.66
C LEU A 50 3.14 -1.74 5.93
N THR A 51 3.07 -0.42 6.03
CA THR A 51 4.22 0.42 6.40
C THR A 51 4.79 0.02 7.75
N GLN A 52 3.94 -0.17 8.76
CA GLN A 52 4.40 -0.56 10.10
C GLN A 52 5.07 -1.93 10.07
N ILE A 53 4.43 -2.93 9.45
CA ILE A 53 4.96 -4.29 9.39
C ILE A 53 6.31 -4.33 8.66
N LEU A 54 6.44 -3.60 7.53
CA LEU A 54 7.71 -3.54 6.78
C LEU A 54 8.81 -2.81 7.57
N SER A 55 8.45 -1.76 8.32
CA SER A 55 9.39 -1.05 9.19
C SER A 55 9.90 -1.97 10.31
N ASP A 56 9.00 -2.68 10.99
CA ASP A 56 9.34 -3.66 12.02
C ASP A 56 10.22 -4.77 11.44
N ALA A 57 9.94 -5.23 10.22
CA ALA A 57 10.77 -6.23 9.54
C ALA A 57 12.20 -5.72 9.27
N ILE A 58 12.36 -4.45 8.87
CA ILE A 58 13.69 -3.84 8.64
C ILE A 58 14.52 -3.78 9.93
N GLU A 59 13.89 -3.53 11.07
CA GLU A 59 14.57 -3.50 12.38
C GLU A 59 15.02 -4.89 12.84
N ASN A 60 14.27 -5.94 12.49
CA ASN A 60 14.51 -7.31 12.97
C ASN A 60 15.35 -8.17 12.02
N VAL A 61 15.50 -7.76 10.75
CA VAL A 61 16.31 -8.49 9.77
C VAL A 61 17.80 -8.19 9.95
N GLN A 62 18.58 -9.25 10.22
CA GLN A 62 20.04 -9.14 10.35
C GLN A 62 20.78 -9.17 9.01
N ASP A 63 20.19 -9.77 7.97
CA ASP A 63 20.78 -9.83 6.63
C ASP A 63 20.60 -8.49 5.91
N GLU A 64 21.70 -7.76 5.73
CA GLU A 64 21.71 -6.44 5.07
C GLU A 64 21.18 -6.45 3.63
N LYS A 65 21.31 -7.57 2.89
CA LYS A 65 20.75 -7.69 1.54
C LYS A 65 19.23 -7.80 1.60
N ILE A 66 18.70 -8.58 2.54
CA ILE A 66 17.26 -8.70 2.77
C ILE A 66 16.70 -7.36 3.25
N LYS A 67 17.36 -6.72 4.22
CA LYS A 67 17.01 -5.40 4.75
C LYS A 67 16.85 -4.35 3.65
N LYS A 68 17.81 -4.27 2.72
CA LYS A 68 17.74 -3.36 1.56
C LYS A 68 16.58 -3.67 0.62
N LYS A 69 16.18 -4.94 0.47
CA LYS A 69 15.01 -5.29 -0.35
C LYS A 69 13.72 -4.84 0.32
N ILE A 70 13.57 -5.09 1.62
CA ILE A 70 12.40 -4.67 2.38
C ILE A 70 12.30 -3.14 2.40
N GLN A 71 13.42 -2.43 2.57
CA GLN A 71 13.48 -0.96 2.48
C GLN A 71 12.95 -0.42 1.14
N LYS A 72 13.35 -1.01 0.01
CA LYS A 72 12.82 -0.62 -1.31
C LYS A 72 11.32 -0.91 -1.43
N GLY A 73 10.86 -2.03 -0.87
CA GLY A 73 9.44 -2.34 -0.80
C GLY A 73 8.68 -1.29 0.02
N LEU A 74 9.21 -0.91 1.19
CA LEU A 74 8.63 0.14 2.04
C LEU A 74 8.53 1.47 1.29
N GLU A 75 9.60 1.94 0.63
CA GLU A 75 9.58 3.18 -0.15
C GLU A 75 8.48 3.19 -1.23
N LEU A 76 8.19 2.03 -1.84
CA LEU A 76 7.12 1.91 -2.83
C LEU A 76 5.73 1.94 -2.18
N ILE A 77 5.55 1.25 -1.05
CA ILE A 77 4.30 1.29 -0.29
C ILE A 77 4.01 2.71 0.22
N GLU A 78 5.02 3.44 0.69
CA GLU A 78 4.86 4.84 1.13
C GLU A 78 4.41 5.77 0.00
N LYS A 79 4.92 5.58 -1.23
CA LYS A 79 4.44 6.34 -2.38
C LYS A 79 2.98 6.04 -2.70
N ILE A 80 2.57 4.77 -2.60
CA ILE A 80 1.16 4.40 -2.80
C ILE A 80 0.28 5.03 -1.72
N ARG A 81 0.77 5.06 -0.46
CA ARG A 81 0.10 5.73 0.67
C ARG A 81 -0.09 7.22 0.44
N GLU A 82 0.93 7.91 -0.05
CA GLU A 82 0.84 9.35 -0.37
C GLU A 82 -0.19 9.62 -1.48
N ILE A 83 -0.22 8.79 -2.52
CA ILE A 83 -1.19 8.90 -3.60
C ILE A 83 -2.62 8.69 -3.08
N GLU A 84 -2.85 7.66 -2.27
CA GLU A 84 -4.16 7.39 -1.67
C GLU A 84 -4.64 8.55 -0.77
N ALA A 85 -3.74 9.11 0.03
CA ALA A 85 -4.05 10.25 0.89
C ALA A 85 -4.43 11.51 0.09
N GLN A 86 -3.74 11.77 -1.03
CA GLN A 86 -4.03 12.90 -1.91
C GLN A 86 -5.39 12.75 -2.60
N GLU A 87 -5.66 11.58 -3.19
CA GLU A 87 -6.96 11.30 -3.83
C GLU A 87 -8.11 11.45 -2.84
N ARG A 88 -7.95 10.92 -1.63
CA ARG A 88 -8.98 11.04 -0.57
C ARG A 88 -9.22 12.48 -0.14
N ALA A 89 -8.17 13.31 -0.09
CA ALA A 89 -8.30 14.72 0.25
C ALA A 89 -9.03 15.51 -0.86
N GLU A 90 -8.78 15.18 -2.12
CA GLU A 90 -9.49 15.76 -3.27
C GLU A 90 -10.98 15.39 -3.27
N ASP A 91 -11.31 14.12 -3.01
CA ASP A 91 -12.69 13.64 -2.91
C ASP A 91 -13.47 14.35 -1.79
N ILE A 92 -12.85 14.53 -0.60
CA ILE A 92 -13.45 15.27 0.51
C ILE A 92 -13.72 16.72 0.11
N LYS A 93 -12.74 17.38 -0.51
CA LYS A 93 -12.87 18.77 -0.94
C LYS A 93 -13.97 18.95 -1.98
N LEU A 94 -14.12 18.01 -2.91
CA LEU A 94 -15.20 18.02 -3.90
C LEU A 94 -16.57 17.88 -3.22
N ALA A 95 -16.70 16.91 -2.31
CA ALA A 95 -17.94 16.69 -1.55
C ALA A 95 -18.35 17.93 -0.72
N GLU A 96 -17.38 18.59 -0.07
CA GLU A 96 -17.63 19.85 0.66
C GLU A 96 -18.14 20.96 -0.26
N LEU A 97 -17.56 21.11 -1.46
CA LEU A 97 -17.99 22.11 -2.44
C LEU A 97 -19.39 21.83 -3.00
N GLU A 98 -19.81 20.57 -3.11
CA GLU A 98 -21.15 20.20 -3.53
C GLU A 98 -22.20 20.50 -2.45
N LEU A 99 -21.87 20.24 -1.18
CA LEU A 99 -22.74 20.56 -0.05
C LEU A 99 -22.96 22.06 0.13
N LEU A 100 -21.97 22.89 -0.19
CA LEU A 100 -22.09 24.37 -0.12
C LEU A 100 -22.91 24.98 -1.27
N LYS A 101 -23.25 24.20 -2.29
CA LYS A 101 -24.10 24.64 -3.43
C LYS A 101 -25.58 24.27 -3.26
N LEU A 102 -25.93 23.57 -2.18
CA LEU A 102 -27.29 23.22 -1.75
C LEU A 102 -27.84 24.25 -0.75
#